data_AF-A0A524MQL4-F1
#
_entry.id   AF-A0A524MQL4-F1
#
_cell.length_a   1.000
_cell.length_b   1.000
_cell.length_c   1.000
_cell.angle_alpha   90.00
_cell.angle_beta   90.00
_cell.angle_gamma   90.00
#
_symmetry.space_group_name_H-M   'P 1'
#
loop_
_entity.id
_entity.type
_entity.pdbx_description
1 polymer ?
#
loop_
_entity_poly.entity_id
_entity_poly.type
_entity_poly.pdbx_seq_one_letter_code
_entity_poly.pdbx_strand_id
1 'polypeptide(L)'
;MVLAVTVIGTIGYLLFGMSFTDAVYQTVTTVTTVGFRELEEFTVLEQWFTIFIIVVGVSTVLYTFTLAVQVVVDGQLRDFVGRRFMDREINKLSGHTIVCGWGRVGRAVAEDLADAGHAVVVVDLDPDRLQDVPFPTVVGDATLDSTLRSAGLERAGALIAALEGDAENLFVTLSA
;
A
#
# COMPACT_ATOMS: atom_id res chain seq x y z
N MET A 1 2.79 3.87 -18.19
CA MET A 1 3.49 4.92 -18.97
C MET A 1 4.59 4.34 -19.86
N VAL A 2 5.52 3.54 -19.33
CA VAL A 2 6.56 2.87 -20.13
C VAL A 2 5.98 2.10 -21.32
N LEU A 3 4.94 1.28 -21.10
CA LEU A 3 4.26 0.55 -22.19
C LEU A 3 3.76 1.46 -23.32
N ALA A 4 3.25 2.65 -22.99
CA ALA A 4 2.77 3.59 -23.99
C ALA A 4 3.93 4.14 -24.84
N VAL A 5 5.06 4.45 -24.22
CA VAL A 5 6.28 4.86 -24.94
C VAL A 5 6.79 3.73 -25.84
N THR A 6 6.76 2.48 -25.36
CA THR A 6 7.15 1.31 -26.16
C THR A 6 6.22 1.08 -27.35
N VAL A 7 4.90 1.24 -27.17
CA VAL A 7 3.92 1.10 -28.26
C VAL A 7 4.08 2.22 -29.29
N ILE A 8 4.18 3.48 -28.84
CA ILE A 8 4.38 4.63 -29.74
C ILE A 8 5.69 4.49 -30.52
N GLY A 9 6.77 4.05 -29.85
CA GLY A 9 8.05 3.83 -30.51
C GLY A 9 8.01 2.73 -31.56
N THR A 10 7.35 1.61 -31.22
CA THR A 10 7.20 0.48 -32.15
C THR A 10 6.38 0.89 -33.37
N ILE A 11 5.28 1.62 -33.18
CA ILE A 11 4.45 2.14 -34.28
C ILE A 11 5.26 3.12 -35.15
N GLY A 12 6.07 4.00 -34.54
CA GLY A 12 6.91 4.92 -35.29
C GLY A 12 7.92 4.21 -36.18
N TYR A 13 8.64 3.21 -35.66
CA TYR A 13 9.59 2.43 -36.47
C TYR A 13 8.90 1.57 -37.55
N LEU A 14 7.70 1.07 -37.30
CA LEU A 14 6.88 0.42 -38.33
C LEU A 14 6.52 1.38 -39.48
N LEU A 15 6.21 2.65 -39.18
CA LEU A 15 5.92 3.67 -40.18
C LEU A 15 7.16 4.05 -41.01
N PHE A 16 8.36 3.90 -40.45
CA PHE A 16 9.62 4.05 -41.17
C PHE A 16 10.00 2.84 -42.04
N GLY A 17 9.21 1.76 -42.01
CA GLY A 17 9.36 0.60 -42.90
C GLY A 17 10.06 -0.60 -42.27
N MET A 18 10.41 -0.56 -40.99
CA MET A 18 10.98 -1.72 -40.30
C MET A 18 9.98 -2.86 -40.17
N SER A 19 10.49 -4.10 -40.12
CA SER A 19 9.68 -5.26 -39.77
C SER A 19 9.15 -5.13 -38.34
N PHE A 20 8.01 -5.77 -38.03
CA PHE A 20 7.43 -5.72 -36.68
C PHE A 20 8.40 -6.17 -35.60
N THR A 21 9.16 -7.24 -35.86
CA THR A 21 10.12 -7.79 -34.92
C THR A 21 11.27 -6.81 -34.68
N ASP A 22 11.76 -6.16 -35.74
CA ASP A 22 12.86 -5.21 -35.66
C ASP A 22 12.43 -3.91 -34.97
N ALA A 23 11.23 -3.41 -35.27
CA ALA A 23 10.66 -2.23 -34.63
C ALA A 23 10.46 -2.42 -33.11
N VAL A 24 9.96 -3.60 -32.70
CA VAL A 24 9.82 -3.94 -31.27
C VAL A 24 11.20 -4.05 -30.63
N TYR A 25 12.12 -4.77 -31.26
CA TYR A 25 13.48 -4.96 -30.73
C TYR A 25 14.23 -3.63 -30.57
N GLN A 26 14.20 -2.77 -31.58
CA GLN A 26 14.78 -1.44 -31.57
C GLN A 26 14.16 -0.58 -30.46
N THR A 27 12.83 -0.59 -30.33
CA THR A 27 12.16 0.20 -29.28
C THR A 27 12.52 -0.28 -27.89
N VAL A 28 12.50 -1.58 -27.65
CA VAL A 28 12.81 -2.16 -26.33
C VAL A 28 14.25 -1.86 -25.95
N THR A 29 15.21 -2.07 -26.84
CA THR A 29 16.64 -1.78 -26.57
C THR A 29 16.92 -0.29 -26.33
N THR A 30 16.16 0.59 -26.97
CA THR A 30 16.21 2.04 -26.76
C THR A 30 15.64 2.44 -25.40
N VAL A 31 14.41 2.00 -25.08
CA VAL A 31 13.71 2.36 -23.83
C VAL A 31 14.40 1.75 -22.61
N THR A 32 14.97 0.55 -22.74
CA THR A 32 15.73 -0.12 -21.66
C THR A 32 17.15 0.40 -21.50
N THR A 33 17.58 1.38 -22.31
CA THR A 33 18.93 1.99 -22.29
C THR A 33 20.08 1.02 -22.57
N VAL A 34 19.80 -0.13 -23.18
CA VAL A 34 20.85 -1.09 -23.58
C VAL A 34 21.64 -0.58 -24.77
N GLY A 35 20.96 -0.02 -25.79
CA GLY A 35 21.57 0.72 -26.89
C GLY A 35 22.67 -0.02 -27.67
N PHE A 36 22.44 -1.28 -28.05
CA PHE A 36 23.48 -2.12 -28.67
C PHE A 36 23.97 -1.57 -30.03
N ARG A 37 23.07 -1.43 -31.01
CA ARG A 37 23.31 -0.81 -32.33
C ARG A 37 21.99 -0.66 -33.10
N GLU A 38 21.92 0.31 -34.01
CA GLU A 38 20.83 0.48 -34.99
C GLU A 38 20.76 -0.73 -35.95
N LEU A 39 19.56 -1.28 -36.16
CA LEU A 39 19.35 -2.44 -37.02
C LEU A 39 19.44 -2.12 -38.53
N GLU A 40 19.15 -0.88 -38.93
CA GLU A 40 19.15 -0.40 -40.32
C GLU A 40 19.85 0.97 -40.45
N GLU A 41 20.20 1.39 -41.68
CA GLU A 41 20.78 2.71 -41.94
C GLU A 41 19.71 3.80 -41.81
N PHE A 42 19.76 4.58 -40.73
CA PHE A 42 18.74 5.58 -40.47
C PHE A 42 18.84 6.81 -41.35
N THR A 43 17.69 7.27 -41.83
CA THR A 43 17.56 8.62 -42.40
C THR A 43 17.67 9.69 -41.30
N VAL A 44 17.96 10.94 -41.68
CA VAL A 44 18.07 12.07 -40.72
C VAL A 44 16.81 12.20 -39.86
N LEU A 45 15.62 11.91 -40.42
CA LEU A 45 14.35 11.97 -39.70
C LEU A 45 14.24 10.86 -38.64
N GLU A 46 14.63 9.64 -38.97
CA GLU A 46 14.63 8.49 -38.05
C GLU A 46 15.60 8.69 -36.88
N GLN A 47 16.74 9.35 -37.11
CA GLN A 47 17.69 9.70 -36.04
C GLN A 47 17.07 10.66 -35.03
N TRP A 48 16.43 11.74 -35.48
CA TRP A 48 15.75 12.69 -34.58
C TRP A 48 14.61 12.03 -33.81
N PHE A 49 13.86 11.14 -34.47
CA PHE A 49 12.82 10.36 -33.82
C PHE A 49 13.38 9.44 -32.72
N THR A 50 14.48 8.76 -33.01
CA THR A 50 15.18 7.88 -32.05
C THR A 50 15.69 8.68 -30.85
N ILE A 51 16.30 9.85 -31.07
CA ILE A 51 16.74 10.76 -29.99
C ILE A 51 15.56 11.15 -29.10
N PHE A 52 14.42 11.50 -29.71
CA PHE A 52 13.21 11.84 -28.95
C PHE A 52 12.72 10.66 -28.10
N ILE A 53 12.67 9.45 -28.65
CA ILE A 53 12.31 8.24 -27.89
C ILE A 53 13.28 7.97 -26.76
N ILE A 54 14.58 8.14 -26.96
CA ILE A 54 15.58 7.95 -25.91
C ILE A 54 15.26 8.89 -24.74
N VAL A 55 15.12 10.18 -24.99
CA VAL A 55 14.87 11.18 -23.95
C VAL A 55 13.58 10.88 -23.19
N VAL A 56 12.48 10.62 -23.91
CA VAL A 56 11.18 10.31 -23.29
C VAL A 56 11.19 8.96 -22.57
N GLY A 57 11.80 7.94 -23.17
CA GLY A 57 11.90 6.59 -22.63
C GLY A 57 12.69 6.55 -21.33
N VAL A 58 13.90 7.11 -21.32
CA VAL A 58 14.75 7.19 -20.13
C VAL A 58 14.05 7.96 -19.01
N SER A 59 13.46 9.13 -19.34
CA SER A 59 12.75 9.94 -18.35
C SER A 59 11.57 9.18 -17.71
N THR A 60 10.82 8.44 -18.53
CA THR A 60 9.68 7.64 -18.06
C THR A 60 10.13 6.47 -17.19
N VAL A 61 11.22 5.79 -17.56
CA VAL A 61 11.78 4.68 -16.79
C VAL A 61 12.30 5.18 -15.43
N LEU A 62 13.07 6.27 -15.39
CA LEU A 62 13.55 6.87 -14.15
C LEU A 62 12.39 7.30 -13.23
N TYR A 63 11.38 7.96 -13.79
CA TYR A 63 10.20 8.37 -13.02
C TYR A 63 9.47 7.16 -12.42
N THR A 64 9.25 6.11 -13.23
CA THR A 64 8.60 4.88 -12.76
C THR A 64 9.42 4.19 -11.67
N PHE A 65 10.75 4.20 -11.80
CA PHE A 65 11.66 3.65 -10.79
C PHE A 65 11.59 4.42 -9.46
N THR A 66 11.57 5.75 -9.50
CA THR A 66 11.41 6.58 -8.29
C THR A 66 10.10 6.28 -7.58
N LEU A 67 8.98 6.15 -8.31
CA LEU A 67 7.70 5.75 -7.73
C LEU A 67 7.78 4.36 -7.08
N ALA A 68 8.46 3.40 -7.72
CA ALA A 68 8.64 2.07 -7.17
C ALA A 68 9.43 2.11 -5.84
N VAL A 69 10.49 2.91 -5.77
CA VAL A 69 11.25 3.12 -4.52
C VAL A 69 10.37 3.75 -3.44
N GLN A 70 9.59 4.77 -3.77
CA GLN A 70 8.67 5.42 -2.82
C GLN A 70 7.65 4.43 -2.24
N VAL A 71 7.04 3.58 -3.05
CA VAL A 71 6.09 2.56 -2.58
C VAL A 71 6.75 1.57 -1.60
N VAL A 72 8.01 1.22 -1.83
CA VAL A 72 8.76 0.34 -0.93
C VAL A 72 9.11 1.06 0.38
N VAL A 73 9.51 2.33 0.31
CA VAL A 73 9.87 3.15 1.48
C VAL A 73 8.65 3.48 2.33
N ASP A 74 7.57 3.94 1.73
CA ASP A 74 6.34 4.33 2.42
C ASP A 74 5.57 3.11 2.93
N GLY A 75 5.93 1.90 2.49
CA GLY A 75 5.29 0.67 2.96
C GLY A 75 3.80 0.57 2.62
N GLN A 76 3.26 1.42 1.74
CA GLN A 76 1.82 1.51 1.40
C GLN A 76 1.20 0.17 0.95
N LEU A 77 2.02 -0.77 0.48
CA LEU A 77 1.61 -2.16 0.22
C LEU A 77 1.08 -2.86 1.48
N ARG A 78 1.65 -2.57 2.66
CA ARG A 78 1.22 -3.12 3.94
C ARG A 78 -0.13 -2.59 4.38
N ASP A 79 -0.47 -1.32 4.12
CA ASP A 79 -1.74 -0.75 4.60
C ASP A 79 -2.97 -1.40 3.94
N PHE A 80 -2.90 -1.67 2.63
CA PHE A 80 -4.01 -2.30 1.91
C PHE A 80 -4.09 -3.81 2.15
N VAL A 81 -2.96 -4.50 2.21
CA VAL A 81 -2.94 -5.96 2.45
C VAL A 81 -3.22 -6.27 3.92
N GLY A 82 -2.72 -5.44 4.84
CA GLY A 82 -2.85 -5.58 6.28
C GLY A 82 -4.28 -5.51 6.75
N ARG A 83 -5.08 -4.52 6.31
CA ARG A 83 -6.48 -4.37 6.75
C ARG A 83 -7.31 -5.63 6.51
N ARG A 84 -7.22 -6.23 5.31
CA ARG A 84 -8.00 -7.43 4.98
C ARG A 84 -7.50 -8.69 5.68
N PHE A 85 -6.24 -8.71 6.11
CA PHE A 85 -5.68 -9.75 6.95
C PHE A 85 -6.20 -9.59 8.40
N MET A 86 -6.14 -8.38 8.95
CA MET A 86 -6.66 -8.06 10.29
C MET A 86 -8.15 -8.38 10.41
N ASP A 87 -8.97 -7.98 9.44
CA ASP A 87 -10.41 -8.30 9.43
C ASP A 87 -10.66 -9.80 9.54
N ARG A 88 -9.86 -10.62 8.85
CA ARG A 88 -10.00 -12.09 8.90
C ARG A 88 -9.56 -12.66 10.23
N GLU A 89 -8.56 -12.06 10.87
CA GLU A 89 -8.07 -12.48 12.17
C GLU A 89 -9.08 -12.14 13.26
N ILE A 90 -9.59 -10.91 13.28
CA ILE A 90 -10.66 -10.46 14.17
C ILE A 90 -11.93 -11.30 13.98
N ASN A 91 -12.27 -11.67 12.75
CA ASN A 91 -13.45 -12.51 12.48
C ASN A 91 -13.36 -13.95 13.01
N LYS A 92 -12.15 -14.44 13.34
CA LYS A 92 -11.97 -15.75 13.97
C LYS A 92 -12.03 -15.69 15.50
N LEU A 93 -11.95 -14.49 16.07
CA LEU A 93 -11.95 -14.31 17.52
C LEU A 93 -13.37 -14.29 18.09
N SER A 94 -13.48 -14.87 19.29
CA SER A 94 -14.66 -14.84 20.14
C SER A 94 -14.22 -14.81 21.60
N GLY A 95 -14.87 -14.02 22.44
CA GLY A 95 -14.48 -13.81 23.83
C GLY A 95 -13.19 -12.99 23.99
N HIS A 96 -12.73 -12.31 22.93
CA HIS A 96 -11.57 -11.42 22.99
C HIS A 96 -11.90 -10.10 23.71
N THR A 97 -10.87 -9.40 24.15
CA THR A 97 -11.00 -8.07 24.75
C THR A 97 -10.68 -7.00 23.71
N ILE A 98 -11.57 -6.02 23.55
CA ILE A 98 -11.31 -4.84 22.73
C ILE A 98 -10.68 -3.77 23.60
N VAL A 99 -9.53 -3.23 23.19
CA VAL A 99 -8.85 -2.12 23.87
C VAL A 99 -8.93 -0.88 22.98
N CYS A 100 -9.71 0.11 23.41
CA CYS A 100 -9.89 1.37 22.71
C CYS A 100 -8.87 2.39 23.19
N GLY A 101 -7.96 2.79 22.30
CA GLY A 101 -6.83 3.68 22.57
C GLY A 101 -5.52 2.90 22.73
N TRP A 102 -4.58 3.13 21.82
CA TRP A 102 -3.20 2.65 21.88
C TRP A 102 -2.25 3.69 22.49
N GLY A 103 -2.68 4.25 23.62
CA GLY A 103 -1.86 5.13 24.45
C GLY A 103 -1.07 4.36 25.51
N ARG A 104 -0.49 5.09 26.47
CA ARG A 104 0.29 4.49 27.57
C ARG A 104 -0.50 3.45 28.37
N VAL A 105 -1.78 3.73 28.67
CA VAL A 105 -2.64 2.85 29.47
C VAL A 105 -3.10 1.65 28.63
N GLY A 106 -3.65 1.89 27.44
CA GLY A 106 -4.14 0.81 26.58
C GLY A 106 -3.05 -0.19 26.20
N ARG A 107 -1.82 0.29 25.96
CA ARG A 107 -0.66 -0.58 25.71
C ARG A 107 -0.34 -1.49 26.89
N ALA A 108 -0.23 -0.94 28.09
CA ALA A 108 0.07 -1.73 29.29
C ALA A 108 -1.02 -2.79 29.54
N VAL A 109 -2.29 -2.41 29.41
CA VAL A 109 -3.41 -3.33 29.60
C VAL A 109 -3.46 -4.43 28.54
N ALA A 110 -3.20 -4.10 27.28
CA ALA A 110 -3.17 -5.08 26.20
C ALA A 110 -2.01 -6.09 26.39
N GLU A 111 -0.83 -5.61 26.79
CA GLU A 111 0.32 -6.45 27.12
C GLU A 111 0.01 -7.38 28.29
N ASP A 112 -0.55 -6.86 29.40
CA ASP A 112 -0.94 -7.67 30.57
C ASP A 112 -2.00 -8.74 30.23
N LEU A 113 -3.00 -8.39 29.41
CA LEU A 113 -4.03 -9.31 28.95
C LEU A 113 -3.46 -10.42 28.06
N ALA A 114 -2.55 -10.06 27.15
CA ALA A 114 -1.88 -11.00 26.27
C ALA A 114 -0.99 -11.98 27.06
N ASP A 115 -0.25 -11.47 28.05
CA ASP A 115 0.58 -12.29 28.94
C ASP A 115 -0.25 -13.25 29.81
N ALA A 116 -1.48 -12.85 30.15
CA ALA A 116 -2.47 -13.70 30.81
C ALA A 116 -3.16 -14.70 29.85
N GLY A 117 -2.84 -14.68 28.55
CA GLY A 117 -3.37 -15.60 27.53
C GLY A 117 -4.73 -15.19 26.95
N HIS A 118 -5.16 -13.94 27.15
CA HIS A 118 -6.38 -13.41 26.54
C HIS A 118 -6.10 -12.88 25.13
N ALA A 119 -7.01 -13.15 24.19
CA ALA A 119 -6.98 -12.54 22.87
C ALA A 119 -7.38 -11.06 22.96
N VAL A 120 -6.62 -10.19 22.29
CA VAL A 120 -6.82 -8.73 22.33
C VAL A 120 -6.98 -8.19 20.91
N VAL A 121 -7.89 -7.22 20.74
CA VAL A 121 -8.01 -6.40 19.54
C VAL A 121 -7.88 -4.94 19.93
N VAL A 122 -7.01 -4.19 19.24
CA VAL A 122 -6.73 -2.79 19.56
C VAL A 122 -7.44 -1.87 18.56
N VAL A 123 -8.07 -0.81 19.07
CA VAL A 123 -8.70 0.23 18.25
C VAL A 123 -8.04 1.56 18.55
N ASP A 124 -7.58 2.30 17.54
CA ASP A 124 -7.09 3.67 17.70
C ASP A 124 -7.44 4.51 16.46
N LEU A 125 -7.57 5.83 16.65
CA LEU A 125 -7.84 6.79 15.59
C LEU A 125 -6.60 7.03 14.71
N ASP A 126 -5.42 6.96 15.32
CA ASP A 126 -4.14 7.25 14.68
C ASP A 126 -3.53 5.99 14.03
N PRO A 127 -3.49 5.90 12.69
CA PRO A 127 -2.94 4.74 12.00
C PRO A 127 -1.44 4.52 12.26
N ASP A 128 -0.68 5.59 12.53
CA ASP A 128 0.77 5.50 12.72
C ASP A 128 1.10 4.78 14.04
N ARG A 129 0.24 4.94 15.06
CA ARG A 129 0.36 4.22 16.34
C ARG A 129 0.13 2.72 16.20
N LEU A 130 -0.61 2.29 15.18
CA LEU A 130 -1.02 0.90 15.00
C LEU A 130 -0.09 0.08 14.09
N GLN A 131 0.93 0.70 13.47
CA GLN A 131 1.80 0.04 12.49
C GLN A 131 2.58 -1.17 13.05
N ASP A 132 3.07 -1.04 14.29
CA ASP A 132 3.93 -2.04 14.93
C ASP A 132 3.24 -2.77 16.10
N VAL A 133 1.90 -2.77 16.11
CA VAL A 133 1.14 -3.44 17.16
C VAL A 133 1.14 -4.95 16.91
N PRO A 134 1.51 -5.77 17.91
CA PRO A 134 1.59 -7.24 17.74
C PRO A 134 0.21 -7.94 17.76
N PHE A 135 -0.86 -7.16 17.91
CA PHE A 135 -2.24 -7.62 18.02
C PHE A 135 -3.04 -7.23 16.77
N PRO A 136 -4.16 -7.91 16.48
CA PRO A 136 -5.09 -7.43 15.47
C PRO A 136 -5.58 -6.01 15.80
N THR A 137 -5.56 -5.12 14.80
CA THR A 137 -5.89 -3.71 14.99
C THR A 137 -7.02 -3.23 14.08
N VAL A 138 -7.75 -2.22 14.55
CA VAL A 138 -8.75 -1.48 13.78
C VAL A 138 -8.43 0.00 13.86
N VAL A 139 -8.21 0.64 12.71
CA VAL A 139 -8.05 2.10 12.62
C VAL A 139 -9.44 2.72 12.55
N GLY A 140 -9.79 3.53 13.54
CA GLY A 140 -11.05 4.26 13.55
C GLY A 140 -11.37 4.88 14.91
N ASP A 141 -12.36 5.76 14.90
CA ASP A 141 -12.87 6.37 16.13
C ASP A 141 -13.64 5.31 16.94
N ALA A 142 -13.13 4.97 18.12
CA ALA A 142 -13.73 3.98 19.01
C ALA A 142 -15.09 4.43 19.58
N THR A 143 -15.45 5.72 19.48
CA THR A 143 -16.78 6.20 19.85
C THR A 143 -17.84 5.83 18.79
N LEU A 144 -17.46 5.36 17.61
CA LEU A 144 -18.42 4.96 16.58
C LEU A 144 -18.76 3.46 16.66
N ASP A 145 -20.06 3.14 16.71
CA ASP A 145 -20.58 1.76 16.70
C ASP A 145 -20.03 0.95 15.51
N SER A 146 -19.88 1.56 14.33
CA SER A 146 -19.31 0.89 13.16
C SER A 146 -17.86 0.46 13.35
N THR A 147 -17.06 1.24 14.10
CA THR A 147 -15.67 0.90 14.41
C THR A 147 -15.63 -0.27 15.38
N LEU A 148 -16.45 -0.23 16.45
CA LEU A 148 -16.50 -1.30 17.44
C LEU A 148 -17.01 -2.62 16.84
N ARG A 149 -18.01 -2.57 15.96
CA ARG A 149 -18.45 -3.75 15.19
C ARG A 149 -17.33 -4.33 14.32
N SER A 150 -16.53 -3.47 13.68
CA SER A 150 -15.38 -3.92 12.88
C SER A 150 -14.31 -4.60 13.76
N ALA A 151 -14.17 -4.18 15.02
CA ALA A 151 -13.35 -4.84 16.05
C ALA A 151 -14.00 -6.11 16.63
N GLY A 152 -15.19 -6.49 16.16
CA GLY A 152 -15.89 -7.69 16.59
C GLY A 152 -16.62 -7.56 17.94
N LEU A 153 -17.10 -6.36 18.29
CA LEU A 153 -17.82 -6.07 19.54
C LEU A 153 -18.87 -7.12 19.91
N GLU A 154 -19.68 -7.55 18.93
CA GLU A 154 -20.76 -8.52 19.11
C GLU A 154 -20.28 -9.91 19.61
N ARG A 155 -18.98 -10.21 19.44
CA ARG A 155 -18.35 -11.46 19.87
C ARG A 155 -17.32 -11.24 20.98
N ALA A 156 -17.07 -9.99 21.40
CA ALA A 156 -16.08 -9.67 22.41
C ALA A 156 -16.59 -10.11 23.80
N GLY A 157 -15.65 -10.54 24.66
CA GLY A 157 -15.96 -10.87 26.06
C GLY A 157 -15.88 -9.65 26.98
N ALA A 158 -15.10 -8.64 26.58
CA ALA A 158 -14.92 -7.41 27.32
C ALA A 158 -14.49 -6.27 26.38
N LEU A 159 -14.70 -5.03 26.82
CA LEU A 159 -14.18 -3.83 26.19
C LEU A 159 -13.54 -2.94 27.25
N ILE A 160 -12.39 -2.36 26.92
CA ILE A 160 -11.63 -1.45 27.77
C ILE A 160 -11.48 -0.13 27.05
N ALA A 161 -12.02 0.93 27.63
CA ALA A 161 -11.84 2.29 27.14
C ALA A 161 -10.62 2.92 27.83
N ALA A 162 -9.56 3.13 27.05
CA ALA A 162 -8.30 3.73 27.47
C ALA A 162 -7.95 4.97 26.62
N LEU A 163 -8.98 5.75 26.29
CA LEU A 163 -8.86 7.02 25.56
C LEU A 163 -8.44 8.14 26.52
N GLU A 164 -7.85 9.20 25.98
CA GLU A 164 -7.30 10.32 26.77
C GLU A 164 -8.42 11.17 27.42
N GLY A 165 -9.65 11.13 26.91
CA GLY A 165 -10.80 11.88 27.44
C GLY A 165 -11.80 11.04 28.24
N ASP A 166 -12.14 11.49 29.46
CA ASP A 166 -13.17 10.86 30.30
C ASP A 166 -14.56 10.79 29.63
N ALA A 167 -14.89 11.77 28.79
CA ALA A 167 -16.14 11.80 28.03
C ALA A 167 -16.18 10.74 26.92
N GLU A 168 -15.04 10.47 26.27
CA GLU A 168 -14.92 9.45 25.23
C GLU A 168 -15.01 8.05 25.85
N ASN A 169 -14.35 7.85 27.00
CA ASN A 169 -14.45 6.60 27.76
C ASN A 169 -15.89 6.30 28.21
N LEU A 170 -16.65 7.32 28.64
CA LEU A 170 -18.06 7.17 28.98
C LEU A 170 -18.91 6.80 27.76
N PHE A 171 -18.68 7.46 26.60
CA PHE A 171 -19.44 7.19 25.38
C PHE A 171 -19.22 5.77 24.87
N VAL A 172 -17.97 5.31 24.88
CA VAL A 172 -17.59 3.94 24.50
C VAL A 172 -18.30 2.92 25.40
N THR A 173 -18.35 3.17 26.71
CA THR A 173 -19.03 2.27 27.66
C THR A 173 -20.56 2.23 27.47
N LEU A 174 -21.18 3.30 26.98
CA LEU A 174 -22.61 3.35 26.67
C LEU A 174 -22.98 2.69 25.32
N SER A 175 -21.99 2.56 24.43
CA SER A 175 -22.18 1.98 23.09
C SER A 175 -21.87 0.47 23.04
N ALA A 176 -21.20 -0.05 24.07
CA ALA A 176 -20.87 -1.46 24.27
C ALA A 176 -22.01 -2.21 24.98
#